data_AF-A0A7J8V5U8-F1
#
_entry.id   AF-A0A7J8V5U8-F1
#
_cell.length_a   1.000
_cell.length_b   1.000
_cell.length_c   1.000
_cell.angle_alpha   90.00
_cell.angle_beta   90.00
_cell.angle_gamma   90.00
#
_symmetry.space_group_name_H-M   'P 1'
#
loop_
_entity.id
_entity.type
_entity.pdbx_description
1 polymer ?
#
loop_
_entity_poly.entity_id
_entity_poly.type
_entity_poly.pdbx_seq_one_letter_code
_entity_poly.pdbx_strand_id
1 'polypeptide(L)'
;LRRRVLVHLPSGEVVSSYSSLEHILRGLGWERYYGGDPDLYQFHKHSSIDLISLPKDFSKFCSVHMYDIVVKNPNVFHVRDM
;
A
#
# COMPACT_ATOMS: atom_id res chain seq x y z
N LEU A 1 7.70 -15.64 -15.17
CA LEU A 1 6.58 -14.92 -14.50
C LEU A 1 6.91 -13.43 -14.56
N ARG A 2 6.05 -12.60 -15.16
CA ARG A 2 6.26 -11.14 -15.15
C ARG A 2 6.11 -10.63 -13.71
N ARG A 3 7.01 -9.73 -13.29
CA ARG A 3 6.98 -9.18 -11.94
C ARG A 3 5.87 -8.14 -11.88
N ARG A 4 4.92 -8.28 -10.95
CA ARG A 4 3.90 -7.26 -10.74
C ARG A 4 4.44 -6.12 -9.90
N VAL A 5 4.05 -4.89 -10.24
CA VAL A 5 4.44 -3.67 -9.52
C VAL A 5 3.22 -2.82 -9.22
N LEU A 6 3.25 -2.14 -8.07
CA LEU A 6 2.27 -1.13 -7.69
C LEU A 6 2.70 0.22 -8.25
N VAL A 7 1.82 0.87 -9.00
CA VAL A 7 2.06 2.18 -9.64
C VAL A 7 1.14 3.21 -9.02
N HIS A 8 1.68 4.36 -8.65
CA HIS A 8 0.92 5.54 -8.26
C HIS A 8 0.48 6.28 -9.54
N LEU A 9 -0.83 6.28 -9.81
CA LEU A 9 -1.37 6.78 -11.08
C LEU A 9 -1.08 8.28 -11.33
N PRO A 10 -1.22 9.19 -10.34
CA PRO A 10 -0.94 10.61 -10.55
C PRO A 10 0.50 10.93 -10.96
N SER A 11 1.51 10.22 -10.41
CA SER A 11 2.92 10.45 -10.77
C SER A 11 3.45 9.50 -11.84
N GLY A 12 2.77 8.38 -12.08
CA GLY A 12 3.25 7.31 -12.95
C GLY A 12 4.39 6.47 -12.36
N GLU A 13 4.80 6.74 -11.11
CA GLU A 13 5.95 6.10 -10.50
C GLU A 13 5.61 4.75 -9.86
N VAL A 14 6.58 3.84 -9.90
CA VAL A 14 6.50 2.56 -9.20
C VAL A 14 6.78 2.77 -7.72
N VAL A 15 5.89 2.25 -6.87
CA VAL A 15 6.11 2.20 -5.43
C VAL A 15 7.20 1.16 -5.13
N SER A 16 8.35 1.65 -4.69
CA SER A 16 9.57 0.84 -4.50
C SER A 16 9.99 0.69 -3.03
N SER A 17 9.30 1.34 -2.10
CA SER A 17 9.56 1.23 -0.65
C SER A 17 8.32 1.55 0.20
N TYR A 18 8.35 1.20 1.49
CA TYR A 18 7.32 1.63 2.43
C TYR A 18 7.35 3.13 2.69
N SER A 19 8.53 3.78 2.64
CA SER A 19 8.61 5.24 2.79
C SER A 19 7.85 5.95 1.66
N SER A 20 8.00 5.51 0.41
CA SER A 20 7.26 6.10 -0.71
C SER A 20 5.76 5.81 -0.62
N LEU A 21 5.39 4.57 -0.25
CA LEU A 21 3.99 4.19 -0.08
C LEU A 21 3.31 5.01 1.02
N GLU A 22 3.96 5.13 2.18
CA GLU A 22 3.45 5.85 3.33
C GLU A 22 3.27 7.33 3.03
N HIS A 23 4.22 7.97 2.33
CA HIS A 23 4.08 9.36 1.94
C HIS A 23 2.79 9.60 1.13
N ILE A 24 2.53 8.73 0.15
CA ILE A 24 1.31 8.80 -0.67
C ILE A 24 0.07 8.52 0.19
N LEU A 25 0.06 7.43 0.95
CA LEU A 25 -1.08 7.03 1.79
C LEU A 25 -1.44 8.12 2.83
N ARG A 26 -0.46 8.79 3.44
CA ARG A 26 -0.70 9.93 4.35
C ARG A 26 -1.38 11.10 3.64
N GLY A 27 -0.99 11.39 2.40
CA GLY A 27 -1.68 12.38 1.56
C GLY A 27 -3.15 12.04 1.27
N LEU A 28 -3.53 10.76 1.38
CA LEU A 28 -4.90 10.27 1.19
C LEU A 28 -5.67 10.09 2.52
N GLY A 29 -5.08 10.50 3.66
CA GLY A 29 -5.68 10.41 4.98
C GLY A 29 -5.50 9.06 5.70
N TRP A 30 -4.55 8.23 5.27
CA TRP A 30 -4.17 7.03 6.01
C TRP A 30 -3.10 7.33 7.06
N GLU A 31 -3.15 6.61 8.16
CA GLU A 31 -2.21 6.77 9.27
C GLU A 31 -1.67 5.42 9.74
N ARG A 32 -0.43 5.43 10.25
CA ARG A 32 0.20 4.26 10.85
C ARG A 32 -0.68 3.71 11.98
N TYR A 33 -0.98 2.42 11.90
CA TYR A 33 -1.78 1.72 12.92
C TYR A 33 -0.88 0.77 13.71
N TYR A 34 -0.82 0.97 15.03
CA TYR A 34 0.00 0.19 15.95
C TYR A 34 -0.80 -0.74 16.86
N GLY A 35 -2.14 -0.72 16.76
CA GLY A 35 -3.02 -1.52 17.62
C GLY A 35 -3.28 -2.95 17.13
N GLY A 36 -2.74 -3.32 15.96
CA GLY A 36 -2.93 -4.65 15.37
C GLY A 36 -1.75 -5.57 15.62
N ASP A 37 -1.50 -6.48 14.67
CA ASP A 37 -0.40 -7.44 14.78
C ASP A 37 0.95 -6.71 14.79
N PRO A 38 1.76 -6.85 15.86
CA PRO A 38 3.01 -6.15 16.00
C PRO A 38 4.02 -6.52 14.91
N ASP A 39 3.87 -7.65 14.21
CA ASP A 39 4.74 -8.10 13.12
C ASP A 39 4.36 -7.58 11.74
N LEU A 40 3.27 -6.81 11.66
CA LEU A 40 2.79 -6.20 10.43
C LEU A 40 3.08 -4.69 10.37
N TYR A 41 3.14 -4.19 9.15
CA TYR A 41 3.22 -2.78 8.81
C TYR A 41 1.83 -2.31 8.37
N GLN A 42 1.04 -1.77 9.30
CA GLN A 42 -0.38 -1.50 9.07
C GLN A 42 -0.72 0.00 8.97
N PHE A 43 -1.77 0.28 8.21
CA PHE A 43 -2.38 1.60 8.10
C PHE A 43 -3.88 1.52 8.28
N HIS A 44 -4.45 2.49 8.99
CA HIS A 44 -5.89 2.68 9.11
C HIS A 44 -6.29 4.01 8.48
N LYS A 45 -7.56 4.14 8.13
CA LYS A 45 -8.13 5.40 7.64
C LYS A 45 -9.22 5.84 8.59
N HIS A 46 -9.05 6.99 9.27
CA HIS A 46 -9.99 7.39 10.34
C HIS A 46 -11.45 7.55 9.85
N SER A 47 -11.63 7.88 8.57
CA SER A 47 -12.94 8.03 7.95
C SER A 47 -13.63 6.70 7.58
N SER A 48 -12.98 5.54 7.77
CA SER A 48 -13.54 4.23 7.45
C SER A 48 -13.05 3.14 8.41
N ILE A 49 -13.59 1.93 8.27
CA ILE A 49 -13.12 0.74 9.02
C ILE A 49 -11.98 0.02 8.30
N ASP A 50 -11.43 0.62 7.24
CA ASP A 50 -10.45 -0.06 6.40
C ASP A 50 -9.08 -0.15 7.08
N LEU A 51 -8.44 -1.29 6.86
CA LEU A 51 -7.08 -1.57 7.32
C LEU A 51 -6.24 -2.12 6.16
N ILE A 52 -5.11 -1.50 5.88
CA ILE A 52 -4.08 -2.05 4.98
C ILE A 52 -3.05 -2.75 5.86
N SER A 53 -2.80 -4.04 5.60
CA SER A 53 -1.83 -4.84 6.35
C SER A 53 -0.73 -5.36 5.44
N LEU A 54 0.51 -4.97 5.74
CA LEU A 54 1.68 -5.27 4.92
C LEU A 54 2.72 -6.03 5.77
N PRO A 55 3.62 -6.80 5.17
CA PRO A 55 4.77 -7.32 5.91
C PRO A 55 5.67 -6.16 6.37
N LYS A 56 6.43 -6.33 7.44
CA LYS A 56 7.45 -5.34 7.84
C LYS A 56 8.60 -5.23 6.84
N ASP A 57 8.94 -6.36 6.23
CA ASP A 57 9.98 -6.43 5.21
C ASP A 57 9.37 -6.22 3.82
N PHE A 58 9.77 -5.13 3.16
CA PHE A 58 9.31 -4.78 1.83
C PHE A 58 9.67 -5.85 0.78
N SER A 59 10.71 -6.65 1.01
CA SER A 59 11.07 -7.76 0.12
C SER A 59 9.95 -8.81 0.01
N LYS A 60 9.08 -8.90 1.03
CA LYS A 60 7.92 -9.80 1.11
C LYS A 60 6.64 -9.16 0.56
N PHE A 61 6.70 -7.88 0.16
CA PHE A 61 5.58 -7.19 -0.46
C PHE A 61 5.26 -7.84 -1.82
N CYS A 62 3.99 -8.23 -2.00
CA CYS A 62 3.57 -9.07 -3.12
C CYS A 62 2.19 -8.64 -3.64
N SER A 63 1.72 -9.26 -4.73
CA SER A 63 0.50 -8.85 -5.42
C SER A 63 -0.75 -8.84 -4.55
N VAL A 64 -0.85 -9.73 -3.55
CA VAL A 64 -1.99 -9.76 -2.61
C VAL A 64 -2.09 -8.40 -1.89
N HIS A 65 -0.97 -7.93 -1.34
CA HIS A 65 -0.88 -6.63 -0.68
C HIS A 65 -1.13 -5.47 -1.65
N MET A 66 -0.63 -5.58 -2.89
CA MET A 66 -0.83 -4.55 -3.92
C MET A 66 -2.30 -4.38 -4.28
N TYR A 67 -3.03 -5.48 -4.50
CA TYR A 67 -4.46 -5.42 -4.81
C TYR A 67 -5.30 -4.92 -3.65
N ASP A 68 -4.92 -5.25 -2.41
CA ASP A 68 -5.59 -4.71 -1.23
C ASP A 68 -5.53 -3.17 -1.19
N ILE A 69 -4.36 -2.61 -1.48
CA ILE A 69 -4.18 -1.15 -1.59
C ILE A 69 -5.02 -0.56 -2.72
N VAL A 70 -5.08 -1.21 -3.89
CA VAL A 70 -5.87 -0.75 -5.04
C VAL A 70 -7.37 -0.73 -4.73
N VAL A 71 -7.90 -1.78 -4.10
CA VAL A 71 -9.32 -1.85 -3.74
C VAL A 71 -9.69 -0.74 -2.76
N LYS A 72 -8.81 -0.43 -1.79
CA LYS A 72 -9.03 0.60 -0.76
C LYS A 72 -8.76 2.03 -1.24
N ASN A 73 -8.04 2.19 -2.34
CA ASN A 73 -7.67 3.49 -2.93
C ASN A 73 -7.91 3.46 -4.45
N PRO A 74 -9.16 3.25 -4.90
CA PRO A 74 -9.48 3.13 -6.31
C PRO A 74 -9.08 4.41 -7.05
N ASN A 75 -8.65 4.28 -8.30
CA ASN A 75 -8.18 5.36 -9.16
C ASN A 75 -6.89 6.08 -8.71
N VAL A 76 -6.29 5.71 -7.58
CA VAL A 76 -5.01 6.25 -7.11
C VAL A 76 -3.85 5.30 -7.43
N PHE A 77 -4.08 4.00 -7.30
CA PHE A 77 -3.07 2.98 -7.59
C PHE A 77 -3.53 2.01 -8.66
N HIS A 78 -2.55 1.36 -9.30
CA HIS A 78 -2.78 0.27 -10.25
C HIS A 78 -1.67 -0.79 -10.13
N VAL A 79 -2.00 -2.06 -10.37
CA VAL A 79 -1.01 -3.14 -10.46
C VAL A 79 -0.69 -3.40 -11.92
N ARG A 80 0.57 -3.25 -12.33
CA ARG A 80 1.03 -3.53 -13.70
C ARG A 80 1.98 -4.70 -13.73
N ASP A 81 2.00 -5.43 -14.85
CA ASP A 81 3.10 -6.34 -15.17
C ASP A 81 4.31 -5.52 -15.64
N MET A 82 5.48 -5.83 -15.11
CA MET A 82 6.79 -5.31 -15.53
C MET A 82 7.46 -6.26 -16.53
#